data_AF-A0A1G2DFE4-F1
#
_entry.id   AF-A0A1G2DFE4-F1
#
_cell.length_a   1.000
_cell.length_b   1.000
_cell.length_c   1.000
_cell.angle_alpha   90.00
_cell.angle_beta   90.00
_cell.angle_gamma   90.00
#
_symmetry.space_group_name_H-M   'P 1'
#
loop_
_entity.id
_entity.type
_entity.pdbx_description
1 polymer ?
#
loop_
_entity_poly.entity_id
_entity_poly.type
_entity_poly.pdbx_seq_one_letter_code
_entity_poly.pdbx_strand_id
1 'polypeptide(L)' 'MGRVWFIVFLSMCLVFGASWLWHLSDYRAEANRNNAINNAVTRETEAIAYYRDILKDQGKEAAAGYLATSSDIYGN' A
#
# COMPACT_ATOMS: atom_id res chain seq x y z
N MET A 1 -7.09 44.21 -27.61
CA MET A 1 -7.74 43.40 -26.55
C MET A 1 -7.20 41.97 -26.41
N GLY A 2 -6.37 41.42 -27.31
CA GLY A 2 -5.95 40.00 -27.23
C GLY A 2 -4.97 39.61 -26.10
N ARG A 3 -4.05 40.50 -25.68
CA ARG A 3 -3.02 40.16 -24.67
C ARG A 3 -3.60 39.94 -23.26
N VAL A 4 -4.64 40.68 -22.88
CA VAL A 4 -5.28 40.55 -21.55
C VAL A 4 -5.99 39.21 -21.43
N TRP A 5 -6.78 38.84 -22.45
CA TRP A 5 -7.46 37.54 -22.49
C TRP A 5 -6.49 36.36 -22.50
N PHE A 6 -5.32 36.49 -23.14
CA PHE A 6 -4.28 35.47 -23.09
C PHE A 6 -3.73 35.24 -21.67
N ILE A 7 -3.48 36.33 -20.92
CA ILE A 7 -2.99 36.24 -19.53
C ILE A 7 -4.05 35.60 -18.61
N VAL A 8 -5.33 35.95 -18.81
CA VAL A 8 -6.45 35.36 -18.05
C VAL A 8 -6.60 33.86 -18.35
N PHE A 9 -6.47 33.46 -19.62
CA PHE A 9 -6.51 32.06 -19.99
C PHE A 9 -5.33 31.28 -19.37
N LEU A 10 -4.13 31.85 -19.43
CA LEU A 10 -2.92 31.22 -18.88
C LEU A 10 -3.01 31.05 -17.35
N SER A 11 -3.57 32.03 -16.64
CA SER A 11 -3.78 31.92 -15.19
C SER A 11 -4.83 30.87 -14.84
N MET A 12 -5.91 30.75 -15.61
CA MET A 12 -6.87 29.65 -15.44
C MET A 12 -6.20 28.29 -15.65
N CYS A 13 -5.44 28.11 -16.74
CA CYS A 13 -4.72 26.85 -17.00
C CYS A 13 -3.74 26.48 -15.89
N LEU A 14 -3.06 27.45 -15.27
CA LEU A 14 -2.16 27.19 -14.14
C LEU A 14 -2.91 26.72 -12.89
N VAL A 15 -4.03 27.36 -12.55
CA VAL A 15 -4.85 26.97 -11.38
C VAL A 15 -5.44 25.58 -11.58
N PHE A 16 -6.03 25.33 -12.75
CA PHE A 16 -6.59 24.00 -13.07
C PHE A 16 -5.49 22.93 -13.18
N GLY A 17 -4.35 23.26 -13.78
CA GLY A 17 -3.21 22.34 -13.90
C GLY A 17 -2.61 21.97 -12.54
N ALA A 18 -2.44 22.93 -11.64
CA ALA A 18 -1.93 22.68 -10.29
C ALA A 18 -2.91 21.82 -9.48
N SER A 19 -4.21 22.12 -9.54
CA SER A 19 -5.25 21.31 -8.88
C SER A 19 -5.27 19.88 -9.41
N TRP A 20 -5.17 19.70 -10.74
CA TRP A 20 -5.13 18.37 -11.35
C TRP A 20 -3.90 17.56 -10.94
N LEU A 21 -2.71 18.17 -10.94
CA LEU A 21 -1.48 17.49 -10.53
C LEU A 21 -1.52 17.06 -9.06
N TRP A 22 -2.12 17.87 -8.19
CA TRP A 22 -2.29 17.54 -6.77
C TRP A 22 -3.20 16.32 -6.58
N HIS A 23 -4.36 16.29 -7.24
CA HIS A 23 -5.22 15.10 -7.21
C HIS A 23 -4.52 13.86 -7.74
N LEU A 24 -3.73 14.00 -8.82
CA LEU A 24 -3.02 12.87 -9.40
C LEU A 24 -1.90 12.34 -8.49
N SER A 25 -1.25 13.20 -7.68
CA SER A 25 -0.30 12.75 -6.68
C SER A 25 -0.97 12.00 -5.54
N ASP A 26 -2.13 12.47 -5.07
CA ASP A 26 -2.87 11.84 -3.98
C ASP A 26 -3.39 10.46 -4.39
N TYR A 27 -3.93 10.32 -5.60
CA TYR A 27 -4.37 9.01 -6.12
C TYR A 27 -3.23 7.99 -6.21
N ARG A 28 -2.02 8.43 -6.60
CA ARG A 28 -0.85 7.55 -6.65
C ARG A 28 -0.36 7.16 -5.26
N ALA A 29 -0.34 8.12 -4.31
CA ALA A 29 0.02 7.85 -2.92
C ALA A 29 -0.95 6.84 -2.29
N GLU A 30 -2.25 7.00 -2.53
CA GLU A 30 -3.28 6.10 -2.02
C GLU A 30 -3.22 4.71 -2.64
N ALA A 31 -2.98 4.61 -3.96
CA ALA A 31 -2.77 3.32 -4.63
C ALA A 31 -1.54 2.58 -4.07
N ASN A 32 -0.45 3.29 -3.81
CA ASN A 32 0.75 2.70 -3.22
C ASN A 32 0.51 2.22 -1.77
N ARG A 33 -0.25 2.97 -0.97
CA ARG A 33 -0.67 2.55 0.38
C ARG A 33 -1.54 1.30 0.34
N ASN A 34 -2.54 1.27 -0.54
CA ASN A 34 -3.42 0.11 -0.69
C ASN A 34 -2.66 -1.12 -1.16
N ASN A 35 -1.72 -0.97 -2.09
CA ASN A 35 -0.85 -2.07 -2.51
C ASN A 35 0.06 -2.56 -1.37
N ALA A 36 0.60 -1.65 -0.54
CA ALA A 36 1.40 -2.03 0.63
C ALA A 36 0.57 -2.81 1.66
N ILE A 37 -0.66 -2.36 1.93
CA ILE A 37 -1.60 -3.05 2.84
C ILE A 37 -1.98 -4.42 2.27
N ASN A 38 -2.36 -4.50 0.99
CA ASN A 38 -2.68 -5.78 0.35
C ASN A 38 -1.52 -6.76 0.41
N ASN A 39 -0.29 -6.30 0.13
CA ASN A 39 0.90 -7.14 0.24
C ASN A 39 1.14 -7.62 1.68
N ALA A 40 0.90 -6.78 2.69
CA ALA A 40 1.00 -7.19 4.08
C ALA A 40 -0.04 -8.27 4.44
N VAL A 41 -1.30 -8.07 4.04
CA VAL A 41 -2.38 -9.03 4.26
C VAL A 41 -2.12 -10.36 3.55
N THR A 42 -1.62 -10.33 2.31
CA THR A 42 -1.23 -11.55 1.58
C THR A 42 -0.13 -12.31 2.31
N ARG A 43 0.91 -11.61 2.78
CA ARG A 43 1.99 -12.24 3.56
C ARG A 43 1.50 -12.84 4.87
N GLU A 44 0.65 -12.14 5.60
CA GLU A 44 0.06 -12.69 6.84
C GLU A 44 -0.81 -13.91 6.54
N THR A 45 -1.58 -13.89 5.45
CA THR A 45 -2.41 -15.03 5.04
C THR A 45 -1.54 -16.24 4.67
N GLU A 46 -0.43 -16.04 3.97
CA GLU A 46 0.54 -17.10 3.66
C GLU A 46 1.17 -17.68 4.93
N ALA A 47 1.53 -16.82 5.89
CA ALA A 47 2.07 -17.27 7.18
C ALA A 47 1.06 -18.10 7.99
N ILE A 48 -0.21 -17.70 8.01
CA ILE A 48 -1.29 -18.45 8.66
C ILE A 48 -1.54 -19.78 7.96
N ALA A 49 -1.55 -19.80 6.62
CA ALA A 49 -1.72 -21.02 5.85
C ALA A 49 -0.59 -22.02 6.13
N TYR A 50 0.65 -21.54 6.12
CA TYR A 50 1.82 -22.35 6.43
C TYR A 50 1.81 -22.87 7.88
N TYR A 51 1.46 -22.01 8.84
CA TYR A 51 1.30 -22.40 10.24
C TYR A 51 0.24 -23.51 10.41
N ARG A 52 -0.91 -23.36 9.74
CA ARG A 52 -1.98 -24.37 9.72
C ARG A 52 -1.48 -25.69 9.16
N ASP A 53 -0.69 -25.66 8.09
CA ASP A 53 -0.20 -26.87 7.44
C ASP A 53 0.82 -27.60 8.35
N ILE A 54 1.74 -26.88 9.01
CA ILE A 54 2.60 -27.46 10.07
C ILE A 54 1.76 -28.06 11.19
N LEU A 55 0.71 -27.37 11.63
CA LEU A 55 -0.15 -27.84 12.71
C LEU A 55 -0.86 -29.16 12.38
N LYS A 56 -1.23 -29.35 11.10
CA LYS A 56 -1.85 -30.57 10.59
C LYS A 56 -0.84 -31.71 10.46
N ASP A 57 0.36 -31.43 9.97
CA ASP A 57 1.34 -32.47 9.64
C ASP A 57 2.23 -32.87 10.82
N GLN A 58 2.62 -31.92 11.66
CA GLN A 58 3.65 -32.09 12.70
C GLN A 58 3.10 -31.87 14.12
N GLY A 59 1.88 -31.36 14.26
CA GLY A 59 1.24 -31.13 15.55
C GLY A 59 1.60 -29.80 16.21
N LYS A 60 1.02 -29.56 17.39
CA LYS A 60 1.05 -28.25 18.07
C LYS A 60 2.44 -27.76 18.47
N GLU A 61 3.37 -28.65 18.86
CA GLU A 61 4.69 -28.24 19.36
C GLU A 61 5.59 -27.70 18.25
N ALA A 62 5.59 -28.35 17.07
CA ALA A 62 6.32 -27.87 15.90
C ALA A 62 5.75 -26.55 15.37
N ALA A 63 4.43 -26.39 15.40
CA ALA A 63 3.76 -25.15 15.03
C ALA A 63 4.18 -23.99 15.96
N ALA A 64 4.20 -24.20 17.28
CA ALA A 64 4.60 -23.19 18.25
C ALA A 64 6.04 -22.69 18.05
N GLY A 65 6.98 -23.58 17.66
CA GLY A 65 8.34 -23.18 17.31
C GLY A 65 8.42 -22.29 16.06
N TYR A 66 7.53 -22.49 15.09
CA TYR A 66 7.45 -21.65 13.90
C TYR A 66 6.87 -20.26 14.22
N LEU A 67 5.89 -20.16 15.12
CA LEU A 67 5.38 -18.86 15.61
C LEU A 67 6.46 -18.05 16.32
N ALA A 68 7.27 -18.68 17.17
CA ALA A 68 8.39 -18.02 17.86
C ALA A 68 9.45 -17.51 16.86
N THR A 69 9.74 -18.30 15.83
CA THR A 69 10.69 -17.90 14.77
C THR A 69 10.11 -16.79 13.89
N SER A 70 8.80 -16.84 13.61
CA SER A 70 8.09 -15.81 12.83
C SER A 70 7.97 -14.48 13.58
N SER A 71 7.82 -14.48 14.91
CA SER A 71 7.79 -13.24 15.69
C SER A 71 9.14 -12.53 15.71
N ASP A 72 10.24 -13.28 15.68
CA ASP A 72 11.60 -12.72 15.60
C ASP A 72 11.93 -12.15 14.20
N ILE A 73 11.42 -12.76 13.13
CA ILE A 73 11.66 -12.29 11.75
C ILE A 73 10.83 -11.05 11.41
N TYR A 74 9.60 -10.97 11.92
CA TYR A 74 8.66 -9.91 11.58
C TYR A 74 8.55 -8.80 12.63
N GLY A 75 9.25 -8.91 13.76
CA GLY A 75 9.50 -7.83 14.70
C GLY A 75 8.23 -7.29 15.37
N ASN A 76 8.05 -7.66 16.63
CA ASN A 76 7.32 -6.79 17.56
C ASN A 76 8.27 -5.68 18.05
#